data_AF-A0AAV3UJA7-F1
#
_entry.id   AF-A0AAV3UJA7-F1
#
_cell.length_a   1.000
_cell.length_b   1.000
_cell.length_c   1.000
_cell.angle_alpha   90.00
_cell.angle_beta   90.00
_cell.angle_gamma   90.00
#
_symmetry.space_group_name_H-M   'P 1'
#
loop_
_entity.id
_entity.type
_entity.pdbx_description
1 polymer ?
#
loop_
_entity_poly.entity_id
_entity_poly.type
_entity_poly.pdbx_seq_one_letter_code
_entity_poly.pdbx_strand_id
1 'polypeptide(L)' 'MESLAQTLPTLEEKQNQLADEIEEKRATLDAIDSNRIARLVEYFSDYVCYLVAALLPEDAAALDDEYECVTEI' A
#
# COMPACT_ATOMS: atom_id res chain seq x y z
N MET A 1 -18.54 -11.11 -41.44
CA MET A 1 -17.33 -10.48 -40.87
C MET A 1 -17.63 -9.19 -40.10
N GLU A 2 -18.89 -8.92 -39.69
CA GLU A 2 -19.25 -7.72 -38.92
C GLU A 2 -19.20 -7.90 -37.39
N SER A 3 -19.11 -9.14 -36.87
CA SER A 3 -19.26 -9.35 -35.44
C SER A 3 -18.01 -9.07 -34.59
N LEU A 4 -16.83 -8.94 -35.22
CA LEU A 4 -15.56 -8.69 -34.53
C LEU A 4 -15.24 -7.18 -34.40
N ALA A 5 -15.75 -6.35 -35.32
CA ALA A 5 -15.55 -4.90 -35.27
C ALA A 5 -16.42 -4.23 -34.19
N GLN A 6 -17.59 -4.81 -33.88
CA GLN A 6 -18.49 -4.30 -32.85
C GLN A 6 -18.03 -4.65 -31.42
N THR A 7 -17.26 -5.72 -31.24
CA THR A 7 -16.79 -6.19 -29.91
C THR A 7 -15.53 -5.47 -29.44
N LEU A 8 -14.73 -4.93 -30.36
CA LEU A 8 -13.53 -4.14 -30.05
C LEU A 8 -13.79 -2.94 -29.12
N PRO A 9 -14.78 -2.04 -29.37
CA PRO A 9 -15.02 -0.90 -28.48
C PRO A 9 -15.52 -1.33 -27.09
N THR A 10 -16.30 -2.42 -27.02
CA THR A 10 -16.81 -2.93 -25.73
C THR A 10 -15.74 -3.62 -24.87
N LEU A 11 -14.64 -4.06 -25.48
CA LEU A 11 -13.52 -4.66 -24.76
C LEU A 11 -12.57 -3.58 -24.23
N GLU A 12 -12.34 -2.50 -24.97
CA GLU A 12 -11.57 -1.34 -24.47
C GLU A 12 -12.27 -0.65 -23.30
N GLU A 13 -13.59 -0.46 -23.36
CA GLU A 13 -14.37 0.09 -22.25
C GLU A 13 -14.29 -0.78 -20.99
N LYS A 14 -14.39 -2.11 -21.14
CA LYS A 14 -14.22 -3.04 -20.02
C LYS A 14 -12.80 -3.03 -19.47
N GLN A 15 -11.78 -2.86 -20.32
CA GLN A 15 -10.38 -2.76 -19.90
C GLN A 15 -10.14 -1.51 -19.06
N ASN A 16 -10.66 -0.36 -19.48
CA ASN A 16 -10.56 0.89 -18.71
C ASN A 16 -11.31 0.80 -17.38
N GLN A 17 -12.53 0.24 -17.36
CA GLN A 17 -13.27 0.04 -16.10
C GLN A 17 -12.54 -0.90 -15.14
N LEU A 18 -11.96 -1.99 -15.64
CA LEU A 18 -11.16 -2.91 -14.82
C LEU A 18 -9.88 -2.25 -14.31
N ALA A 19 -9.24 -1.40 -15.13
CA ALA A 19 -8.07 -0.64 -14.71
C ALA A 19 -8.41 0.33 -13.58
N ASP A 20 -9.52 1.07 -13.69
CA ASP A 20 -10.00 1.97 -12.64
C ASP A 20 -10.37 1.20 -11.36
N GLU A 21 -11.04 0.05 -11.48
CA GLU A 21 -11.40 -0.80 -10.33
C GLU A 21 -10.18 -1.42 -9.65
N ILE A 22 -9.14 -1.76 -10.43
CA ILE A 22 -7.86 -2.27 -9.92
C ILE A 22 -7.08 -1.13 -9.24
N GLU A 23 -7.05 0.07 -9.81
CA GLU A 23 -6.39 1.24 -9.21
C GLU A 23 -7.06 1.61 -7.87
N GLU A 24 -8.39 1.61 -7.82
CA GLU A 24 -9.16 1.87 -6.60
C GLU A 24 -8.94 0.78 -5.53
N LYS A 25 -8.95 -0.49 -5.94
CA LYS A 25 -8.65 -1.61 -5.02
C LYS A 25 -7.19 -1.59 -4.55
N ARG A 26 -6.24 -1.20 -5.40
CA ARG A 26 -4.82 -1.03 -5.04
C ARG A 26 -4.63 0.14 -4.08
N ALA A 27 -5.32 1.27 -4.28
CA ALA A 27 -5.35 2.37 -3.33
C ALA A 27 -5.88 1.95 -1.94
N THR A 28 -6.73 0.93 -1.88
CA THR A 28 -7.24 0.38 -0.62
C THR A 28 -6.29 -0.64 0.02
N LEU A 29 -5.41 -1.30 -0.76
CA LEU A 29 -4.44 -2.28 -0.28
C LEU A 29 -3.08 -1.67 0.08
N ASP A 30 -2.69 -0.56 -0.55
CA ASP A 30 -1.58 0.28 -0.10
C ASP A 30 -1.88 0.95 1.26
N ALA A 31 -3.12 0.85 1.76
CA ALA A 31 -3.50 1.19 3.13
C ALA A 31 -3.10 0.12 4.18
N ILE A 32 -2.00 -0.61 3.96
CA ILE A 32 -1.04 -0.83 5.07
C ILE A 32 -0.33 0.52 5.27
N ASP A 33 -1.14 1.53 5.58
CA ASP A 33 -0.77 2.92 5.71
C ASP A 33 0.31 2.98 6.77
N SER A 34 1.40 3.65 6.50
CA SER A 34 2.50 3.85 7.44
C SER A 34 2.00 4.43 8.79
N ASN A 35 0.87 5.14 8.76
CA ASN A 35 0.10 5.58 9.94
C ASN A 35 -0.38 4.43 10.86
N ARG A 36 -0.81 3.30 10.28
CA ARG A 36 -1.21 2.09 11.03
C ARG A 36 -0.01 1.40 11.65
N ILE A 37 1.14 1.39 10.97
CA ILE A 37 2.39 0.87 11.51
C ILE A 37 2.84 1.73 12.69
N ALA A 38 2.79 3.06 12.56
CA ALA A 38 3.09 3.99 13.66
C ALA A 38 2.22 3.72 14.89
N ARG A 39 0.89 3.59 14.72
CA ARG A 39 -0.02 3.22 15.82
C ARG A 39 0.30 1.88 16.47
N LEU A 40 0.75 0.92 15.68
CA LEU A 40 1.08 -0.42 16.18
C LEU A 40 2.37 -0.36 17.02
N VAL A 41 3.38 0.36 16.53
CA VAL A 41 4.64 0.58 17.25
C VAL A 41 4.39 1.35 18.56
N GLU A 42 3.56 2.40 18.52
CA GLU A 42 3.14 3.15 19.71
C GLU A 42 2.36 2.28 20.71
N TYR A 43 1.49 1.38 20.22
CA TYR A 43 0.82 0.44 21.11
C TYR A 43 1.81 -0.49 21.80
N PHE A 44 2.79 -1.03 21.08
CA PHE A 44 3.74 -1.99 21.64
C PHE A 44 4.81 -1.35 22.53
N SER A 45 5.16 -0.08 22.34
CA SER A 45 6.15 0.62 23.18
C SER A 45 5.76 0.63 24.66
N ASP A 46 4.46 0.63 24.97
CA ASP A 46 3.95 0.52 26.35
C ASP A 46 4.08 -0.89 26.97
N TYR A 47 4.27 -1.94 26.15
CA TYR A 47 4.32 -3.33 26.61
C TYR A 47 5.70 -4.00 26.47
N VAL A 48 6.61 -3.47 25.66
CA VAL A 48 7.92 -4.09 25.40
C VAL A 48 9.07 -3.11 25.65
N CYS A 49 10.18 -3.63 26.21
CA CYS A 49 11.39 -2.82 26.38
C CYS A 49 12.10 -2.51 25.06
N TYR A 50 11.94 -3.38 24.04
CA TYR A 50 12.57 -3.23 22.72
C TYR A 50 11.67 -3.83 21.63
N LEU A 51 11.45 -3.09 20.54
CA LEU A 51 10.70 -3.51 19.35
C LEU A 51 11.60 -3.34 18.12
N VAL A 52 11.75 -4.39 17.31
CA VAL A 52 12.49 -4.34 16.05
C VAL A 52 11.54 -4.73 14.93
N ALA A 53 11.41 -3.87 13.92
CA ALA A 53 10.55 -4.08 12.76
C ALA A 53 11.35 -3.86 11.46
N ALA A 54 11.13 -4.72 10.47
CA ALA A 54 11.66 -4.53 9.13
C ALA A 54 10.62 -3.76 8.32
N LEU A 55 10.81 -2.45 8.20
CA LEU A 55 9.91 -1.54 7.50
C LEU A 55 10.53 -1.11 6.17
N LEU A 56 9.68 -0.83 5.18
CA LEU A 56 10.13 -0.17 3.96
C LEU A 56 10.47 1.29 4.28
N PRO A 57 11.35 1.95 3.49
CA PRO A 57 11.74 3.35 3.74
C PRO A 57 10.55 4.30 3.81
N GLU A 58 9.53 4.10 2.97
CA GLU A 58 8.28 4.84 2.97
C GLU A 58 7.49 4.68 4.29
N ASP A 59 7.55 3.50 4.90
CA ASP A 59 6.86 3.22 6.16
C ASP A 59 7.62 3.76 7.37
N ALA A 60 8.94 3.61 7.36
CA ALA A 60 9.83 4.14 8.38
C ALA A 60 9.70 5.67 8.48
N ALA A 61 9.50 6.36 7.35
CA ALA A 61 9.30 7.81 7.30
C ALA A 61 8.01 8.30 7.99
N ALA A 62 7.07 7.40 8.32
CA ALA A 62 5.89 7.75 9.10
C ALA A 62 6.06 7.52 10.60
N LEU A 63 7.16 6.89 11.03
CA LEU A 63 7.54 6.87 12.43
C LEU A 63 8.31 8.14 12.78
N ASP A 64 8.21 8.55 14.04
CA ASP A 64 8.92 9.71 14.57
C ASP A 64 10.44 9.50 14.53
N ASP A 65 11.20 10.58 14.45
CA ASP A 65 12.68 10.56 14.44
C ASP A 65 13.26 10.06 15.78
N GLU A 66 12.43 9.91 16.82
CA GLU A 66 12.80 9.27 18.09
C GLU A 66 13.13 7.77 17.94
N TYR A 67 12.69 7.11 16.86
CA TYR A 67 12.98 5.70 16.60
C TYR A 67 14.29 5.53 15.81
N GLU A 68 15.19 4.68 16.32
CA GLU A 68 16.44 4.36 15.63
C GLU A 68 16.16 3.50 14.38
N CYS A 69 16.33 4.11 13.20
CA CYS A 69 16.23 3.43 11.92
C CYS A 69 17.63 3.01 11.42
N VAL A 70 17.89 1.71 11.35
CA VAL A 70 19.14 1.15 10.82
C VAL A 70 18.96 0.80 9.35
N THR A 71 19.63 1.54 8.45
CA THR A 71 19.55 1.36 6.99
C THR A 71 20.81 0.75 6.37
N GLU A 72 21.90 0.63 7.14
CA GLU A 72 23.14 -0.02 6.69
C GLU A 72 23.20 -1.47 7.18
N ILE A 73 23.30 -2.42 6.25
CA ILE A 73 23.56 -3.85 6.49
C ILE A 73 24.86 -4.24 5.81
#